data_AF-A0A941SJT4-F1
#
_entry.id   AF-A0A941SJT4-F1
#
_cell.length_a   1.000
_cell.length_b   1.000
_cell.length_c   1.000
_cell.angle_alpha   90.00
_cell.angle_beta   90.00
_cell.angle_gamma   90.00
#
_symmetry.space_group_name_H-M   'P 1'
#
loop_
_entity.id
_entity.type
_entity.pdbx_description
1 polymer ?
#
loop_
_entity_poly.entity_id
_entity_poly.type
_entity_poly.pdbx_seq_one_letter_code
_entity_poly.pdbx_strand_id
1 'polypeptide(L)'
;LRLPYWREMLDALAREPWWGYGWQQVGAAQQRVASLYPPLGHGVYFDHSHDIVLDLLLWNGIPIGGLIVLLLGWWFVVHIRACRDARAAWLLAAVGGVVVHGLLEYPLEYAYFLIPVGLAMGAVEGFAPAGGAALRVPRWAALVFTLLLATVSVGVASDYMQAEQNYRIQRFELAHIGTDRVHTPAPHLRLLTQLDAFLQIAHTDPKRGMNPTQIEALRRAALRFGSQPALRRYAVALALNGRPAEAAHQLQILRHIWGEQAYREAKAQMTALAANGYPELRELALP
;
A
#
# COMPACT_ATOMS: atom_id res chain seq x y z
N LEU A 1 2.11 21.45 -7.23
CA LEU A 1 1.15 20.56 -6.54
C LEU A 1 1.79 19.40 -5.78
N ARG A 2 2.94 18.83 -6.21
CA ARG A 2 3.51 17.62 -5.55
C ARG A 2 4.58 17.80 -4.47
N LEU A 3 5.24 18.95 -4.40
CA LEU A 3 6.31 19.21 -3.42
C LEU A 3 5.91 18.95 -1.96
N PRO A 4 4.67 19.26 -1.51
CA PRO A 4 4.25 18.91 -0.15
C PRO A 4 4.23 17.40 0.11
N TYR A 5 3.74 16.60 -0.83
CA TYR A 5 3.75 15.13 -0.71
C TYR A 5 5.18 14.61 -0.56
N TRP A 6 6.10 15.09 -1.39
CA TRP A 6 7.49 14.66 -1.32
C TRP A 6 8.17 15.06 -0.02
N ARG A 7 7.87 16.25 0.52
CA ARG A 7 8.39 16.67 1.82
C ARG A 7 7.95 15.73 2.94
N GLU A 8 6.66 15.39 2.99
CA GLU A 8 6.13 14.45 3.98
C GLU A 8 6.75 13.06 3.82
N MET A 9 6.89 12.60 2.58
CA MET A 9 7.48 11.29 2.28
C MET A 9 8.97 11.21 2.59
N LEU A 10 9.72 12.29 2.40
CA LEU A 10 11.12 12.36 2.82
C LEU A 10 11.26 12.33 4.35
N ASP A 11 10.36 12.96 5.09
CA ASP A 11 10.30 12.84 6.57
C ASP A 11 9.94 11.40 6.97
N ALA A 12 8.96 10.79 6.30
CA ALA A 12 8.61 9.39 6.54
C ALA A 12 9.81 8.46 6.30
N LEU A 13 10.57 8.65 5.23
CA LEU A 13 11.79 7.90 4.95
C LEU A 13 12.87 8.14 6.02
N ALA A 14 13.04 9.37 6.50
CA ALA A 14 14.00 9.69 7.56
C ALA A 14 13.67 9.00 8.89
N ARG A 15 12.40 8.66 9.13
CA ARG A 15 11.93 7.92 10.31
C ARG A 15 12.17 6.43 10.24
N GLU A 16 12.08 5.84 9.04
CA GLU A 16 12.31 4.40 8.80
C GLU A 16 13.35 4.17 7.69
N PRO A 17 14.60 4.66 7.86
CA PRO A 17 15.57 4.72 6.76
C PRO A 17 16.15 3.35 6.38
N TRP A 18 16.09 2.36 7.27
CA TRP A 18 16.79 1.09 7.07
C TRP A 18 15.96 0.06 6.32
N TRP A 19 14.70 -0.10 6.70
CA TRP A 19 13.82 -1.14 6.16
C TRP A 19 12.61 -0.57 5.43
N GLY A 20 12.37 0.74 5.54
CA GLY A 20 11.18 1.38 5.01
C GLY A 20 9.91 0.86 5.69
N TYR A 21 8.80 0.98 4.99
CA TYR A 21 7.46 0.63 5.45
C TYR A 21 6.96 -0.70 4.88
N GLY A 22 7.69 -1.28 3.92
CA GLY A 22 7.29 -2.48 3.16
C GLY A 22 6.69 -2.16 1.79
N TRP A 23 6.69 -3.17 0.91
CA TRP A 23 6.14 -3.06 -0.45
C TRP A 23 4.69 -2.58 -0.45
N GLN A 24 4.42 -1.53 -1.24
CA GLN A 24 3.12 -0.87 -1.35
C GLN A 24 2.58 -0.26 -0.03
N GLN A 25 3.46 0.19 0.87
CA GLN A 25 3.06 0.76 2.17
C GLN A 25 3.29 2.28 2.27
N VAL A 26 3.19 3.01 1.16
CA VAL A 26 3.27 4.49 1.19
C VAL A 26 2.10 5.09 1.95
N GLY A 27 0.90 4.49 1.89
CA GLY A 27 -0.23 4.91 2.74
C GLY A 27 0.08 4.80 4.24
N ALA A 28 0.84 3.78 4.67
CA ALA A 28 1.32 3.68 6.04
C ALA A 28 2.40 4.73 6.35
N ALA A 29 3.28 5.03 5.39
CA ALA A 29 4.27 6.10 5.50
C ALA A 29 3.59 7.47 5.66
N GLN A 30 2.53 7.75 4.89
CA GLN A 30 1.71 8.95 5.04
C GLN A 30 1.10 9.04 6.45
N GLN A 31 0.45 7.97 6.90
CA GLN A 31 -0.14 7.92 8.25
C GLN A 31 0.89 8.17 9.35
N ARG A 32 2.14 7.73 9.17
CA ARG A 32 3.22 7.88 10.16
C ARG A 32 3.60 9.33 10.44
N VAL A 33 3.46 10.20 9.43
CA VAL A 33 3.83 11.63 9.49
C VAL A 33 2.62 12.57 9.46
N ALA A 34 1.42 12.06 9.19
CA ALA A 34 0.20 12.85 9.02
C ALA A 34 -0.05 13.87 10.15
N SER A 35 0.16 13.51 11.41
CA SER A 35 -0.07 14.42 12.54
C SER A 35 0.96 15.56 12.67
N LEU A 36 2.03 15.54 11.87
CA LEU A 36 3.14 16.50 11.93
C LEU A 36 3.03 17.62 10.88
N TYR A 37 2.12 17.46 9.92
CA TYR A 37 1.93 18.39 8.82
C TYR A 37 0.50 18.93 8.78
N PRO A 38 0.28 20.16 8.29
CA PRO A 38 -1.06 20.63 7.99
C PRO A 38 -1.75 19.72 6.95
N PRO A 39 -3.08 19.53 7.00
CA PRO A 39 -3.79 18.74 6.01
C PRO A 39 -3.48 19.19 4.58
N LEU A 40 -3.22 18.24 3.70
CA LEU A 40 -2.92 18.49 2.30
C LEU A 40 -4.20 18.85 1.54
N GLY A 41 -4.46 20.16 1.37
CA GLY A 41 -5.65 20.65 0.67
C GLY A 41 -6.96 20.21 1.35
N HIS A 42 -7.79 19.44 0.64
CA HIS A 42 -9.06 18.92 1.16
C HIS A 42 -8.91 17.60 1.94
N GLY A 43 -7.69 17.17 2.26
CA GLY A 43 -7.40 15.83 2.74
C GLY A 43 -7.31 14.87 1.55
N VAL A 44 -6.10 14.35 1.31
CA VAL A 44 -5.85 13.40 0.22
C VAL A 44 -5.13 12.19 0.79
N TYR A 45 -5.79 11.04 0.74
CA TYR A 45 -5.10 9.76 0.88
C TYR A 45 -4.39 9.42 -0.42
N PHE A 46 -3.12 9.02 -0.33
CA PHE A 46 -2.36 8.53 -1.48
C PHE A 46 -1.59 7.26 -1.15
N ASP A 47 -1.65 6.30 -2.06
CA ASP A 47 -0.93 5.02 -1.97
C ASP A 47 0.47 5.08 -2.59
N HIS A 48 0.87 6.22 -3.18
CA HIS A 48 2.12 6.41 -3.91
C HIS A 48 2.66 7.83 -3.77
N SER A 49 3.98 7.98 -3.73
CA SER A 49 4.61 9.31 -3.69
C SER A 49 4.63 10.02 -5.05
N HIS A 50 4.19 9.33 -6.11
CA HIS A 50 4.29 9.74 -7.51
C HIS A 50 5.74 9.98 -7.95
N ASP A 51 6.68 9.26 -7.34
CA ASP A 51 8.08 9.19 -7.71
C ASP A 51 8.60 7.78 -7.41
N ILE A 52 8.90 7.02 -8.45
CA ILE A 52 9.33 5.62 -8.31
C ILE A 52 10.62 5.45 -7.48
N VAL A 53 11.52 6.44 -7.47
CA VAL A 53 12.74 6.39 -6.65
C VAL A 53 12.35 6.51 -5.19
N LEU A 54 11.50 7.48 -4.86
CA LEU A 54 11.03 7.68 -3.51
C LEU A 54 10.18 6.49 -3.01
N ASP A 55 9.33 5.92 -3.87
CA ASP A 55 8.56 4.72 -3.56
C ASP A 55 9.46 3.51 -3.26
N LEU A 56 10.51 3.27 -4.06
CA LEU A 56 11.46 2.17 -3.81
C LEU A 56 12.19 2.34 -2.48
N LEU A 57 12.57 3.57 -2.12
CA LEU A 57 13.20 3.89 -0.84
C LEU A 57 12.22 3.74 0.33
N LEU A 58 10.98 4.21 0.19
CA LEU A 58 9.94 4.06 1.21
C LEU A 58 9.56 2.60 1.43
N TRP A 59 9.55 1.78 0.39
CA TRP A 59 9.19 0.37 0.51
C TRP A 59 10.28 -0.47 1.15
N ASN A 60 11.54 -0.22 0.80
CA ASN A 60 12.66 -1.12 1.12
C ASN A 60 13.73 -0.50 2.02
N GLY A 61 13.60 0.78 2.37
CA GLY A 61 14.64 1.56 3.01
C GLY A 61 15.77 1.95 2.06
N ILE A 62 16.69 2.77 2.56
CA ILE A 62 17.87 3.26 1.84
C ILE A 62 18.81 2.13 1.39
N PRO A 63 19.12 1.10 2.19
CA PRO A 63 20.07 0.06 1.78
C PRO A 63 19.58 -0.73 0.56
N ILE A 64 18.38 -1.30 0.62
CA ILE A 64 17.83 -2.15 -0.44
C ILE A 64 17.24 -1.30 -1.56
N GLY A 65 16.43 -0.28 -1.23
CA GLY A 65 15.84 0.62 -2.22
C GLY A 65 16.92 1.38 -3.00
N GLY A 66 17.94 1.89 -2.30
CA GLY A 66 19.08 2.56 -2.94
C GLY A 66 19.87 1.63 -3.84
N LEU A 67 20.11 0.37 -3.43
CA LEU A 67 20.75 -0.62 -4.28
C LEU A 67 19.95 -0.90 -5.55
N ILE A 68 18.62 -1.06 -5.45
CA ILE A 68 17.76 -1.28 -6.62
C ILE A 68 17.84 -0.08 -7.56
N VAL A 69 17.70 1.14 -7.05
CA VAL A 69 17.78 2.39 -7.84
C VAL A 69 19.14 2.51 -8.53
N LEU A 70 20.23 2.22 -7.82
CA LEU A 70 21.58 2.25 -8.38
C LEU A 70 21.78 1.21 -9.47
N LEU A 71 21.30 -0.03 -9.28
CA LEU A 71 21.41 -1.09 -10.28
C LEU A 71 20.59 -0.77 -11.54
N LEU A 72 19.37 -0.25 -11.39
CA LEU A 72 18.53 0.18 -12.51
C LEU A 72 19.17 1.35 -13.26
N GLY A 73 19.66 2.36 -12.54
CA GLY A 73 20.36 3.50 -13.13
C GLY A 73 21.65 3.09 -13.85
N TRP A 74 22.44 2.21 -13.24
CA TRP A 74 23.64 1.64 -13.86
C TRP A 74 23.31 0.86 -15.12
N TRP A 75 22.33 -0.06 -15.07
CA TRP A 75 21.88 -0.83 -16.23
C TRP A 75 21.48 0.07 -17.39
N PHE A 76 20.71 1.12 -17.10
CA PHE A 76 20.22 2.07 -18.10
C PHE A 76 21.37 2.87 -18.73
N VAL A 77 22.28 3.41 -17.92
CA VAL A 77 23.43 4.20 -18.40
C VAL A 77 24.37 3.36 -19.26
N VAL A 78 24.67 2.13 -18.82
CA VAL A 78 25.56 1.22 -19.54
C VAL A 78 24.97 0.83 -20.90
N HIS A 79 23.68 0.51 -20.97
CA HIS A 79 23.02 0.16 -22.22
C HIS A 79 22.85 1.34 -23.17
N ILE A 80 22.58 2.55 -22.67
CA ILE A 80 22.59 3.76 -23.52
C ILE A 80 23.94 3.96 -24.18
N ARG A 81 25.04 3.79 -23.42
CA ARG A 81 26.41 3.97 -23.95
C ARG A 81 26.82 2.88 -24.94
N ALA A 82 26.35 1.65 -24.74
CA ALA A 82 26.65 0.52 -25.61
C ALA A 82 25.73 0.43 -26.85
N CYS A 83 24.60 1.14 -26.86
CA CYS A 83 23.59 1.02 -27.90
C CYS A 83 24.10 1.45 -29.28
N ARG A 84 24.22 0.47 -30.20
CA ARG A 84 24.53 0.69 -31.62
C ARG A 84 23.45 0.15 -32.57
N ASP A 85 22.41 -0.49 -32.03
CA ASP A 85 21.31 -1.09 -32.77
C ASP A 85 20.03 -0.24 -32.64
N ALA A 86 19.37 0.04 -33.76
CA ALA A 86 18.17 0.87 -33.78
C ALA A 86 16.98 0.25 -33.01
N ARG A 87 16.87 -1.08 -32.96
CA ARG A 87 15.81 -1.78 -32.21
C ARG A 87 16.05 -1.62 -30.71
N ALA A 88 17.29 -1.78 -30.26
CA ALA A 88 17.66 -1.55 -28.86
C ALA A 88 17.41 -0.09 -28.46
N ALA A 89 17.69 0.86 -29.35
CA ALA A 89 17.42 2.29 -29.10
C ALA A 89 15.93 2.57 -28.85
N TRP A 90 15.04 2.00 -29.69
CA TRP A 90 13.59 2.15 -29.51
C TRP A 90 13.09 1.49 -28.22
N LEU A 91 13.62 0.32 -27.86
CA LEU A 91 13.27 -0.35 -26.61
C LEU A 91 13.77 0.43 -25.37
N LEU A 92 14.98 0.98 -25.41
CA LEU A 92 15.50 1.86 -24.36
C LEU A 92 14.67 3.13 -24.22
N ALA A 93 14.23 3.73 -25.32
CA ALA A 93 13.32 4.87 -25.30
C ALA A 93 11.96 4.52 -24.69
N ALA A 94 11.41 3.34 -25.00
CA ALA A 94 10.16 2.86 -24.41
C ALA A 94 10.30 2.64 -22.89
N VAL A 95 11.37 1.96 -22.44
CA VAL A 95 11.66 1.77 -21.01
C VAL A 95 11.86 3.13 -20.32
N GLY A 96 12.63 4.03 -20.93
CA GLY A 96 12.85 5.39 -20.42
C GLY A 96 11.57 6.19 -20.31
N GLY A 97 10.66 6.09 -21.29
CA GLY A 97 9.35 6.74 -21.26
C GLY A 97 8.51 6.25 -20.08
N VAL A 98 8.49 4.93 -19.83
CA VAL A 98 7.80 4.36 -18.66
C VAL A 98 8.43 4.87 -17.36
N VAL A 99 9.77 4.86 -17.24
CA VAL A 99 10.45 5.37 -16.04
C VAL A 99 10.15 6.86 -15.80
N VAL A 100 10.21 7.70 -16.83
CA VAL A 100 9.86 9.14 -16.72
C VAL A 100 8.42 9.32 -16.28
N HIS A 101 7.49 8.51 -16.81
CA HIS A 101 6.10 8.52 -16.37
C HIS A 101 5.96 8.15 -14.89
N GLY A 102 6.73 7.16 -14.40
CA GLY A 102 6.77 6.77 -12.98
C GLY A 102 7.44 7.76 -12.04
N LEU A 103 8.29 8.63 -12.56
CA LEU A 103 8.90 9.71 -11.79
C LEU A 103 7.96 10.91 -11.59
N LEU A 104 6.98 11.09 -12.48
CA LEU A 104 6.25 12.35 -12.60
C LEU A 104 4.74 12.22 -12.64
N GLU A 105 4.14 11.05 -12.84
CA GLU A 105 2.69 10.96 -13.07
C GLU A 105 2.02 9.86 -12.26
N TYR A 106 2.16 8.61 -12.68
CA TYR A 106 1.46 7.47 -12.11
C TYR A 106 2.41 6.37 -11.62
N PRO A 107 2.00 5.63 -10.58
CA PRO A 107 2.69 4.43 -10.14
C PRO A 107 2.87 3.39 -11.27
N LEU A 108 4.04 2.76 -11.29
CA LEU A 108 4.45 1.81 -12.33
C LEU A 108 4.36 0.35 -11.91
N GLU A 109 4.02 0.05 -10.66
CA GLU A 109 4.14 -1.30 -10.10
C GLU A 109 3.08 -2.30 -10.60
N TYR A 110 2.24 -1.90 -11.55
CA TYR A 110 1.29 -2.80 -12.18
C TYR A 110 1.96 -3.79 -13.13
N ALA A 111 1.54 -5.05 -13.07
CA ALA A 111 2.09 -6.13 -13.90
C ALA A 111 2.03 -5.83 -15.40
N TYR A 112 0.99 -5.14 -15.88
CA TYR A 112 0.85 -4.77 -17.28
C TYR A 112 1.83 -3.67 -17.74
N PHE A 113 2.52 -2.98 -16.83
CA PHE A 113 3.67 -2.14 -17.14
C PHE A 113 4.99 -2.90 -16.94
N LEU A 114 5.15 -3.57 -15.79
CA LEU A 114 6.39 -4.22 -15.41
C LEU A 114 6.77 -5.39 -16.33
N ILE A 115 5.80 -6.20 -16.78
CA ILE A 115 6.08 -7.34 -17.68
C ILE A 115 6.60 -6.85 -19.03
N PRO A 116 5.93 -5.93 -19.76
CA PRO A 116 6.49 -5.37 -20.98
C PRO A 116 7.86 -4.70 -20.78
N VAL A 117 8.05 -3.95 -19.69
CA VAL A 117 9.35 -3.33 -19.40
C VAL A 117 10.44 -4.39 -19.22
N GLY A 118 10.19 -5.43 -18.42
CA GLY A 118 11.15 -6.52 -18.21
C GLY A 118 11.50 -7.26 -19.50
N LEU A 119 10.51 -7.53 -20.35
CA LEU A 119 10.73 -8.13 -21.67
C LEU A 119 11.54 -7.21 -22.59
N ALA A 120 11.25 -5.90 -22.58
CA ALA A 120 12.01 -4.91 -23.35
C ALA A 120 13.47 -4.84 -22.87
N MET A 121 13.70 -4.81 -21.56
CA MET A 121 15.05 -4.86 -20.98
C MET A 121 15.81 -6.11 -21.40
N GLY A 122 15.17 -7.28 -21.38
CA GLY A 122 15.77 -8.53 -21.86
C GLY A 122 16.08 -8.53 -23.36
N ALA A 123 15.20 -7.93 -24.17
CA ALA A 123 15.45 -7.77 -25.60
C ALA A 123 16.58 -6.78 -25.92
N VAL A 124 16.72 -5.71 -25.13
CA VAL A 124 17.86 -4.77 -25.21
C VAL A 124 19.17 -5.53 -24.98
N GLU A 125 19.24 -6.38 -23.95
CA GLU A 125 20.42 -7.20 -23.67
C GLU A 125 20.76 -8.14 -24.85
N GLY A 126 19.74 -8.64 -25.56
CA GLY A 126 19.93 -9.50 -26.74
C GLY A 126 20.39 -8.75 -28.00
N PHE A 127 19.90 -7.53 -28.23
CA PHE A 127 20.23 -6.75 -29.44
C PHE A 127 21.49 -5.89 -29.30
N ALA A 128 21.77 -5.37 -28.11
CA ALA A 128 22.92 -4.52 -27.83
C ALA A 128 23.56 -4.89 -26.48
N PRO A 129 24.25 -6.05 -26.40
CA PRO A 129 24.90 -6.48 -25.17
C PRO A 129 25.95 -5.46 -24.73
N ALA A 130 25.93 -5.07 -23.46
CA ALA A 130 26.83 -4.03 -22.95
C ALA A 130 28.16 -4.57 -22.38
N GLY A 131 28.54 -5.81 -22.73
CA GLY A 131 29.82 -6.41 -22.36
C GLY A 131 29.91 -6.95 -20.93
N GLY A 132 28.77 -7.24 -20.29
CA GLY A 132 28.71 -7.87 -18.96
C GLY A 132 29.01 -9.37 -18.97
N ALA A 133 29.33 -9.92 -17.80
CA ALA A 133 29.51 -11.35 -17.63
C ALA A 133 28.15 -12.06 -17.73
N ALA A 134 28.01 -12.96 -18.70
CA ALA A 134 26.80 -13.79 -18.83
C ALA A 134 26.78 -14.88 -17.75
N LEU A 135 25.76 -14.85 -16.89
CA LEU A 135 25.49 -15.92 -15.94
C LEU A 135 24.77 -17.07 -16.66
N ARG A 136 25.42 -18.23 -16.75
CA ARG A 136 24.79 -19.45 -17.26
C ARG A 136 23.91 -20.06 -16.18
N VAL A 137 22.61 -19.86 -16.29
CA VAL A 137 21.63 -20.51 -15.41
C VAL A 137 21.39 -21.94 -15.89
N PRO A 138 21.62 -22.98 -15.06
CA PRO A 138 21.36 -24.35 -15.47
C PRO A 138 19.87 -24.58 -15.68
N ARG A 139 19.50 -25.45 -16.63
CA ARG A 139 18.09 -25.67 -17.03
C ARG A 139 17.19 -26.09 -15.87
N TRP A 140 17.72 -26.86 -14.92
CA TRP A 140 16.97 -27.26 -13.73
C TRP A 140 16.64 -26.08 -12.83
N ALA A 141 17.54 -25.10 -12.68
CA ALA A 141 17.30 -23.91 -11.87
C ALA A 141 16.25 -23.00 -12.53
N ALA A 142 16.31 -22.86 -13.85
CA ALA A 142 15.28 -22.17 -14.62
C ALA A 142 13.91 -22.87 -14.50
N LEU A 143 13.88 -24.20 -14.55
CA LEU A 143 12.66 -25.00 -14.35
C LEU A 143 12.10 -24.81 -12.94
N VAL A 144 12.94 -24.91 -11.90
CA VAL A 144 12.53 -24.68 -10.51
C VAL A 144 11.98 -23.26 -10.33
N PHE A 145 12.67 -22.24 -10.85
CA PHE A 145 12.19 -20.86 -10.79
C PHE A 145 10.83 -20.69 -11.49
N THR A 146 10.66 -21.29 -12.68
CA THR A 146 9.41 -21.25 -13.44
C THR A 146 8.27 -21.93 -12.68
N LEU A 147 8.53 -23.10 -12.09
CA LEU A 147 7.54 -23.85 -11.29
C LEU A 147 7.15 -23.09 -10.01
N LEU A 148 8.11 -22.46 -9.33
CA LEU A 148 7.86 -21.61 -8.17
C LEU A 148 7.02 -20.39 -8.55
N LEU A 149 7.38 -19.70 -9.63
CA LEU A 149 6.62 -18.55 -10.13
C LEU A 149 5.18 -18.95 -10.51
N ALA A 150 5.01 -20.09 -11.18
CA ALA A 150 3.70 -20.63 -11.53
C ALA A 150 2.89 -20.97 -10.28
N THR A 151 3.50 -21.60 -9.28
CA THR A 151 2.83 -21.97 -8.02
C THR A 151 2.38 -20.73 -7.25
N VAL A 152 3.23 -19.71 -7.13
CA VAL A 152 2.87 -18.43 -6.50
C VAL A 152 1.76 -17.74 -7.29
N SER A 153 1.85 -17.70 -8.62
CA SER A 153 0.84 -17.08 -9.48
C SER A 153 -0.53 -17.75 -9.34
N VAL A 154 -0.57 -19.09 -9.30
CA VAL A 154 -1.80 -19.86 -9.05
C VAL A 154 -2.35 -19.59 -7.66
N GLY A 155 -1.48 -19.53 -6.64
CA GLY A 155 -1.89 -19.18 -5.28
C GLY A 155 -2.50 -17.78 -5.19
N VAL A 156 -1.87 -16.78 -5.81
CA VAL A 156 -2.36 -15.40 -5.87
C VAL A 156 -3.70 -15.33 -6.61
N ALA A 157 -3.81 -16.00 -7.76
CA ALA A 157 -5.07 -16.05 -8.52
C ALA A 157 -6.20 -16.71 -7.70
N SER A 158 -5.90 -17.80 -6.98
CA SER A 158 -6.86 -18.50 -6.14
C SER A 158 -7.36 -17.64 -4.97
N ASP A 159 -6.46 -16.97 -4.27
CA ASP A 159 -6.82 -16.04 -3.19
C ASP A 159 -7.61 -14.84 -3.75
N TYR A 160 -7.18 -14.27 -4.88
CA TYR A 160 -7.82 -13.11 -5.49
C TYR A 160 -9.25 -13.42 -5.93
N MET A 161 -9.50 -14.57 -6.56
CA MET A 161 -10.86 -14.97 -6.96
C MET A 161 -11.79 -15.13 -5.75
N GLN A 162 -11.32 -15.71 -4.65
CA GLN A 162 -12.08 -15.82 -3.41
C GLN A 162 -12.37 -14.43 -2.81
N ALA A 163 -11.36 -13.56 -2.79
CA ALA A 163 -11.48 -12.21 -2.28
C ALA A 163 -12.45 -11.36 -3.11
N GLU A 164 -12.37 -11.40 -4.44
CA GLU A 164 -13.26 -10.68 -5.36
C GLU A 164 -14.71 -11.11 -5.17
N GLN A 165 -14.96 -12.43 -5.15
CA GLN A 165 -16.31 -12.95 -4.99
C GLN A 165 -16.92 -12.55 -3.64
N ASN A 166 -16.14 -12.66 -2.57
CA ASN A 166 -16.58 -12.26 -1.24
C ASN A 166 -16.85 -10.74 -1.18
N TYR A 167 -15.91 -9.94 -1.68
CA TYR A 167 -16.04 -8.48 -1.70
C TYR A 167 -17.27 -8.03 -2.48
N ARG A 168 -17.55 -8.67 -3.62
CA ARG A 168 -18.75 -8.38 -4.43
C ARG A 168 -20.03 -8.57 -3.63
N ILE A 169 -20.18 -9.68 -2.92
CA ILE A 169 -21.35 -9.97 -2.08
C ILE A 169 -21.40 -9.00 -0.89
N GLN A 170 -20.29 -8.85 -0.18
CA GLN A 170 -20.17 -7.99 1.00
C GLN A 170 -20.51 -6.53 0.70
N ARG A 171 -20.19 -6.03 -0.50
CA ARG A 171 -20.60 -4.67 -0.94
C ARG A 171 -22.11 -4.51 -1.02
N PHE A 172 -22.84 -5.52 -1.47
CA PHE A 172 -24.32 -5.49 -1.49
C PHE A 172 -24.88 -5.54 -0.07
N GLU A 173 -24.31 -6.38 0.80
CA GLU A 173 -24.72 -6.46 2.21
C GLU A 173 -24.45 -5.15 2.97
N LEU A 174 -23.28 -4.52 2.76
CA LEU A 174 -22.95 -3.20 3.33
C LEU A 174 -23.84 -2.08 2.80
N ALA A 175 -24.35 -2.23 1.57
CA ALA A 175 -25.33 -1.32 0.99
C ALA A 175 -26.77 -1.63 1.43
N HIS A 176 -26.97 -2.62 2.31
CA HIS A 176 -28.26 -3.12 2.78
C HIS A 176 -29.20 -3.57 1.63
N ILE A 177 -28.62 -4.09 0.55
CA ILE A 177 -29.37 -4.59 -0.60
C ILE A 177 -29.70 -6.06 -0.33
N GLY A 178 -30.96 -6.32 0.04
CA GLY A 178 -31.49 -7.67 0.31
C GLY A 178 -31.13 -8.25 1.68
N THR A 179 -30.36 -7.54 2.51
CA THR A 179 -30.01 -7.94 3.89
C THR A 179 -29.79 -6.70 4.76
N ASP A 180 -29.97 -6.82 6.09
CA ASP A 180 -29.76 -5.71 7.03
C ASP A 180 -28.35 -5.68 7.65
N ARG A 181 -27.52 -6.70 7.38
CA ARG A 181 -26.18 -6.82 7.94
C ARG A 181 -25.31 -7.73 7.08
N VAL A 182 -24.00 -7.64 7.30
CA VAL A 182 -23.02 -8.50 6.64
C VAL A 182 -23.07 -9.91 7.25
N HIS A 183 -23.48 -10.88 6.44
CA HIS A 183 -23.62 -12.28 6.82
C HIS A 183 -22.58 -13.18 6.16
N THR A 184 -22.10 -12.80 4.98
CA THR A 184 -21.17 -13.60 4.21
C THR A 184 -19.84 -13.71 4.96
N PRO A 185 -19.40 -14.91 5.39
CA PRO A 185 -18.16 -15.04 6.14
C PRO A 185 -16.97 -14.64 5.27
N ALA A 186 -16.07 -13.83 5.82
CA ALA A 186 -14.82 -13.50 5.14
C ALA A 186 -13.94 -14.76 4.98
N PRO A 187 -13.39 -15.00 3.77
CA PRO A 187 -12.51 -16.15 3.52
C PRO A 187 -11.20 -16.00 4.28
N HIS A 188 -10.51 -17.12 4.47
CA HIS A 188 -9.12 -17.13 4.93
C HIS A 188 -8.17 -17.24 3.75
N LEU A 189 -7.50 -16.13 3.40
CA LEU A 189 -6.54 -16.09 2.30
C LEU A 189 -5.14 -16.48 2.77
N ARG A 190 -4.38 -17.17 1.91
CA ARG A 190 -3.08 -17.76 2.28
C ARG A 190 -1.91 -16.82 2.02
N LEU A 191 -1.89 -16.22 0.83
CA LEU A 191 -0.86 -15.32 0.34
C LEU A 191 -1.29 -13.87 0.47
N LEU A 192 -2.54 -13.55 0.11
CA LEU A 192 -3.06 -12.18 0.09
C LEU A 192 -3.56 -11.72 1.47
N THR A 193 -2.70 -11.84 2.49
CA THR A 193 -3.04 -11.56 3.90
C THR A 193 -3.51 -10.13 4.16
N GLN A 194 -3.11 -9.16 3.34
CA GLN A 194 -3.61 -7.79 3.42
C GLN A 194 -5.06 -7.68 2.95
N LEU A 195 -5.44 -8.41 1.88
CA LEU A 195 -6.82 -8.48 1.43
C LEU A 195 -7.68 -9.31 2.40
N ASP A 196 -7.12 -10.35 3.01
CA ASP A 196 -7.78 -11.06 4.11
C ASP A 196 -8.16 -10.06 5.21
N ALA A 197 -7.17 -9.30 5.71
CA ALA A 197 -7.39 -8.29 6.74
C ALA A 197 -8.43 -7.24 6.32
N PHE A 198 -8.46 -6.84 5.04
CA PHE A 198 -9.46 -5.93 4.49
C PHE A 198 -10.88 -6.48 4.63
N LEU A 199 -11.12 -7.70 4.16
CA LEU A 199 -12.43 -8.36 4.19
C LEU A 199 -12.88 -8.60 5.63
N GLN A 200 -11.94 -8.95 6.51
CA GLN A 200 -12.19 -9.18 7.94
C GLN A 200 -12.56 -7.90 8.70
N ILE A 201 -12.15 -6.70 8.25
CA ILE A 201 -12.56 -5.44 8.90
C ILE A 201 -14.07 -5.38 9.00
N ALA A 202 -14.79 -5.73 7.92
CA ALA A 202 -16.25 -5.61 7.85
C ALA A 202 -16.95 -6.35 9.01
N HIS A 203 -16.39 -7.48 9.43
CA HIS A 203 -16.91 -8.35 10.49
C HIS A 203 -16.38 -8.03 11.90
N THR A 204 -15.40 -7.14 12.00
CA THR A 204 -14.79 -6.79 13.29
C THR A 204 -15.42 -5.52 13.83
N ASP A 205 -16.55 -5.68 14.53
CA ASP A 205 -17.21 -4.57 15.22
C ASP A 205 -16.43 -4.17 16.48
N PRO A 206 -16.06 -2.88 16.62
CA PRO A 206 -15.43 -2.37 17.84
C PRO A 206 -16.31 -2.61 19.06
N LYS A 207 -15.75 -3.25 20.09
CA LYS A 207 -16.44 -3.53 21.36
C LYS A 207 -15.48 -3.50 22.54
N ARG A 208 -16.01 -3.52 23.76
CA ARG A 208 -15.22 -3.67 24.99
C ARG A 208 -14.63 -5.08 25.07
N GLY A 209 -13.47 -5.22 25.71
CA GLY A 209 -12.83 -6.51 25.97
C GLY A 209 -12.31 -7.20 24.70
N MET A 210 -11.99 -6.45 23.66
CA MET A 210 -11.31 -6.99 22.48
C MET A 210 -9.92 -7.49 22.89
N ASN A 211 -9.57 -8.67 22.39
CA ASN A 211 -8.25 -9.21 22.64
C ASN A 211 -7.19 -8.45 21.80
N PRO A 212 -5.90 -8.55 22.17
CA PRO A 212 -4.83 -7.86 21.44
C PRO A 212 -4.76 -8.22 19.95
N THR A 213 -5.12 -9.46 19.57
CA THR A 213 -5.05 -9.91 18.17
C THR A 213 -6.14 -9.27 17.30
N GLN A 214 -7.33 -9.03 17.85
CA GLN A 214 -8.41 -8.31 17.18
C GLN A 214 -8.07 -6.84 16.97
N ILE A 215 -7.49 -6.18 17.99
CA ILE A 215 -7.04 -4.79 17.89
C ILE A 215 -5.91 -4.68 16.86
N GLU A 216 -4.98 -5.64 16.84
CA GLU A 216 -3.89 -5.68 15.86
C GLU A 216 -4.39 -5.94 14.43
N ALA A 217 -5.43 -6.76 14.26
CA ALA A 217 -6.05 -6.95 12.95
C ALA A 217 -6.64 -5.63 12.40
N LEU A 218 -7.36 -4.88 13.24
CA LEU A 218 -7.86 -3.55 12.88
C LEU A 218 -6.71 -2.57 12.58
N ARG A 219 -5.64 -2.59 13.38
CA ARG A 219 -4.46 -1.74 13.16
C ARG A 219 -3.82 -2.01 11.80
N ARG A 220 -3.53 -3.27 11.48
CA ARG A 220 -2.88 -3.66 10.21
C ARG A 220 -3.71 -3.22 9.01
N ALA A 221 -5.02 -3.41 9.09
CA ALA A 221 -5.92 -3.06 8.01
C ALA A 221 -6.12 -1.54 7.87
N ALA A 222 -6.22 -0.81 8.99
CA ALA A 222 -6.23 0.66 9.01
C ALA A 222 -4.93 1.25 8.42
N LEU A 223 -3.77 0.70 8.77
CA LEU A 223 -2.47 1.15 8.25
C LEU A 223 -2.31 0.86 6.76
N ARG A 224 -2.72 -0.32 6.28
CA ARG A 224 -2.55 -0.69 4.86
C ARG A 224 -3.43 0.11 3.92
N PHE A 225 -4.71 0.30 4.28
CA PHE A 225 -5.71 0.86 3.36
C PHE A 225 -6.04 2.31 3.64
N GLY A 226 -5.73 2.82 4.84
CA GLY A 226 -5.94 4.21 5.21
C GLY A 226 -7.36 4.74 5.03
N SER A 227 -8.36 3.87 4.83
CA SER A 227 -9.71 4.29 4.48
C SER A 227 -10.42 4.92 5.68
N GLN A 228 -11.25 5.93 5.44
CA GLN A 228 -12.01 6.60 6.51
C GLN A 228 -12.76 5.60 7.43
N PRO A 229 -13.45 4.56 6.91
CA PRO A 229 -14.09 3.56 7.77
C PRO A 229 -13.08 2.74 8.60
N ALA A 230 -11.94 2.34 8.03
CA ALA A 230 -10.94 1.54 8.74
C ALA A 230 -10.25 2.35 9.85
N LEU A 231 -9.80 3.57 9.54
CA LEU A 231 -9.18 4.49 10.51
C LEU A 231 -10.15 4.77 11.69
N ARG A 232 -11.43 5.02 11.38
CA ARG A 232 -12.47 5.27 12.39
C ARG A 232 -12.76 4.03 13.23
N ARG A 233 -12.97 2.85 12.62
CA ARG A 233 -13.22 1.60 13.36
C ARG A 233 -12.07 1.29 14.31
N TYR A 234 -10.83 1.49 13.86
CA TYR A 234 -9.67 1.31 14.71
C TYR A 234 -9.63 2.32 15.87
N ALA A 235 -9.91 3.60 15.64
CA ALA A 235 -9.99 4.60 16.70
C ALA A 235 -11.06 4.27 17.76
N VAL A 236 -12.25 3.83 17.34
CA VAL A 236 -13.30 3.39 18.27
C VAL A 236 -12.85 2.17 19.07
N ALA A 237 -12.23 1.18 18.42
CA ALA A 237 -11.72 -0.01 19.10
C ALA A 237 -10.66 0.34 20.15
N LEU A 238 -9.75 1.27 19.86
CA LEU A 238 -8.77 1.76 20.83
C LEU A 238 -9.45 2.42 22.03
N ALA A 239 -10.42 3.32 21.80
CA ALA A 239 -11.11 4.03 22.86
C ALA A 239 -11.91 3.09 23.78
N LEU A 240 -12.67 2.14 23.21
CA LEU A 240 -13.47 1.17 23.98
C LEU A 240 -12.62 0.17 24.77
N ASN A 241 -11.33 0.07 24.49
CA ASN A 241 -10.40 -0.87 25.14
C ASN A 241 -9.31 -0.12 25.93
N GLY A 242 -9.63 1.05 26.48
CA GLY A 242 -8.78 1.75 27.45
C GLY A 242 -7.56 2.45 26.86
N ARG A 243 -7.55 2.74 25.55
CA ARG A 243 -6.45 3.42 24.86
C ARG A 243 -6.89 4.78 24.26
N PRO A 244 -7.38 5.73 25.09
CA PRO A 244 -7.97 6.98 24.61
C PRO A 244 -6.96 7.91 23.90
N ALA A 245 -5.71 7.96 24.38
CA ALA A 245 -4.66 8.78 23.75
C ALA A 245 -4.35 8.32 22.32
N GLU A 246 -4.29 7.00 22.10
CA GLU A 246 -4.03 6.42 20.79
C GLU A 246 -5.23 6.57 19.86
N ALA A 247 -6.44 6.45 20.39
CA ALA A 247 -7.66 6.73 19.66
C ALA A 247 -7.71 8.20 19.18
N ALA A 248 -7.34 9.16 20.04
CA ALA A 248 -7.27 10.57 19.68
C ALA A 248 -6.22 10.83 18.58
N HIS A 249 -5.03 10.23 18.70
CA HIS A 249 -4.00 10.30 17.66
C HIS A 249 -4.49 9.69 16.33
N GLN A 250 -5.20 8.57 16.38
CA GLN A 250 -5.77 7.94 15.19
C GLN A 250 -6.81 8.84 14.49
N LEU A 251 -7.60 9.60 15.25
CA LEU A 251 -8.53 10.58 14.69
C LEU A 251 -7.81 11.80 14.11
N GLN A 252 -6.66 12.19 14.64
CA GLN A 252 -5.81 13.22 14.02
C GLN A 252 -5.28 12.75 12.67
N ILE A 253 -4.83 11.50 12.56
CA ILE A 253 -4.44 10.90 11.28
C ILE A 253 -5.61 10.94 10.30
N LEU A 254 -6.80 10.51 10.72
CA LEU A 254 -8.01 10.56 9.89
C LEU A 254 -8.32 11.99 9.43
N ARG A 255 -8.26 12.97 10.33
CA ARG A 255 -8.51 14.39 10.04
C ARG A 255 -7.50 14.96 9.05
N HIS A 256 -6.22 14.57 9.14
CA HIS A 256 -5.20 15.03 8.20
C HIS A 256 -5.40 14.42 6.81
N ILE A 257 -5.65 13.11 6.75
CA ILE A 257 -5.75 12.38 5.48
C ILE A 257 -7.07 12.62 4.75
N TRP A 258 -8.19 12.68 5.47
CA TRP A 258 -9.54 12.80 4.89
C TRP A 258 -10.22 14.14 5.17
N GLY A 259 -9.51 15.06 5.83
CA GLY A 259 -9.98 16.41 6.07
C GLY A 259 -10.99 16.55 7.22
N GLU A 260 -11.46 17.78 7.37
CA GLU A 260 -12.31 18.20 8.50
C GLU A 260 -13.71 17.56 8.47
N GLN A 261 -14.28 17.36 7.28
CA GLN A 261 -15.60 16.74 7.14
C GLN A 261 -15.59 15.29 7.66
N ALA A 262 -14.62 14.49 7.22
CA ALA A 262 -14.47 13.11 7.66
C ALA A 262 -14.26 13.01 9.18
N TYR A 263 -13.50 13.95 9.76
CA TYR A 263 -13.31 14.06 11.20
C TYR A 263 -14.62 14.37 11.94
N ARG A 264 -15.41 15.34 11.46
CA ARG A 264 -16.71 15.67 12.05
C ARG A 264 -17.69 14.50 12.01
N GLU A 265 -17.73 13.77 10.90
CA GLU A 265 -18.55 12.57 10.76
C GLU A 265 -18.11 11.47 11.75
N ALA A 266 -16.80 11.24 11.89
CA ALA A 266 -16.27 10.29 12.85
C ALA A 266 -16.63 10.70 14.30
N LYS A 267 -16.47 11.98 14.65
CA LYS A 267 -16.83 12.53 15.97
C LYS A 267 -18.32 12.41 16.25
N ALA A 268 -19.19 12.69 15.28
CA ALA A 268 -20.64 12.57 15.42
C ALA A 268 -21.05 11.11 15.70
N GLN A 269 -20.48 10.15 14.97
CA GLN A 269 -20.74 8.73 15.20
C GLN A 269 -20.25 8.26 16.57
N MET A 270 -19.07 8.69 17.01
CA MET A 270 -18.56 8.36 18.34
C MET A 270 -19.43 8.96 19.44
N THR A 271 -19.94 10.18 19.24
CA THR A 271 -20.88 10.82 20.18
C THR A 271 -22.19 10.04 20.26
N ALA A 272 -22.72 9.55 19.13
CA ALA A 272 -23.91 8.71 19.11
C ALA A 272 -23.68 7.37 19.84
N LEU A 273 -22.53 6.72 19.63
CA LEU A 273 -22.14 5.53 20.40
C LEU A 273 -22.02 5.83 21.90
N ALA A 274 -21.50 7.02 22.25
CA ALA A 274 -21.37 7.46 23.64
C ALA A 274 -22.71 7.73 24.32
N ALA A 275 -23.74 8.11 23.56
CA ALA A 275 -25.12 8.19 24.04
C ALA A 275 -25.74 6.78 24.18
N ASN A 276 -25.35 5.84 23.32
CA ASN A 276 -25.88 4.49 23.23
C ASN A 276 -25.02 3.44 23.95
N GLY A 277 -24.62 3.72 25.19
CA GLY A 277 -24.03 2.71 26.09
C GLY A 277 -22.50 2.63 26.14
N TYR A 278 -21.78 3.53 25.45
CA TYR A 278 -20.31 3.61 25.47
C TYR A 278 -19.77 4.95 26.01
N PRO A 279 -20.05 5.32 27.28
CA PRO A 279 -19.68 6.63 27.84
C PRO A 279 -18.18 6.96 27.78
N GLU A 280 -17.30 5.96 27.72
CA GLU A 280 -15.83 6.11 27.62
C GLU A 280 -15.42 6.92 26.38
N LEU A 281 -16.23 6.90 25.32
CA LEU A 281 -15.98 7.70 24.13
C LEU A 281 -16.08 9.22 24.38
N ARG A 282 -16.69 9.65 25.51
CA ARG A 282 -16.73 11.07 25.92
C ARG A 282 -15.41 11.55 26.51
N GLU A 283 -14.58 10.63 27.00
CA GLU A 283 -13.30 10.94 27.66
C GLU A 283 -12.18 11.23 26.66
N LEU A 284 -12.44 11.07 25.36
CA LEU A 284 -11.49 11.40 24.31
C LEU A 284 -11.24 12.91 24.29
N ALA A 285 -9.99 13.29 24.57
CA ALA A 285 -9.48 14.62 24.31
C ALA A 285 -9.36 14.84 22.79
N LEU A 286 -10.47 15.24 22.18
CA LEU A 286 -10.57 15.49 20.75
C LEU A 286 -10.08 16.91 20.43
N PRO A 287 -9.13 17.08 19.47
CA PRO A 287 -8.70 18.39 19.00
C PRO A 287 -9.71 19.07 18.06
#